data_AF-A0A9D8KH41-F1
#
_entry.id   AF-A0A9D8KH41-F1
#
_cell.length_a   1.000
_cell.length_b   1.000
_cell.length_c   1.000
_cell.angle_alpha   90.00
_cell.angle_beta   90.00
_cell.angle_gamma   90.00
#
_symmetry.space_group_name_H-M   'P 1'
#
loop_
_entity.id
_entity.type
_entity.pdbx_description
1 polymer ?
#
loop_
_entity_poly.entity_id
_entity_poly.type
_entity_poly.pdbx_seq_one_letter_code
_entity_poly.pdbx_strand_id
1 'polypeptide(L)'
;MISTVKRIYLSDRLPIYVITVGAFLRIYQYLYCKSLWIDEAALALNIINRPFSGLIEHLDYNQYAPLGFLFVEKAITLVFGNSEYSLRLFPLICGLISLPLFYSLSKKVLKKESVPVALIIFITTWSLLYYSVEAKQYACDVMATMLLYLALLYAEKKEYDLKTSLVLALLGSIMIWFSHPLIFVMAGAGTTLIIFSIWEREWKKLYAVIPILLFWLLSFAADYFSFSTVKNEMDKKWLFGYWSIHFAPFPITSASDLMWYYEHFVSIFKNKLMLGMYPLSGFWIVFFLIGTFSLFHRNKKLILFMIMPFFFTLAASALKLYPFYERLLLFLIPIPILLISEGIVETLKRCAKSRVATAIMALLLVTLLICSFVKKGNYLFIPIQREEIRPVLNYMKAHWEPGDVIYTYHGAIHQFLYYAPRYGFDDEPVYSDSLIRKNPYIYSFELNRIRGEKRVWVIFSHIYREETIEEMKRSYLDRLDKAGRRVDSFNSVASSVFLYDLSADK
;
A
#
# COMPACT_ATOMS: atom_id res chain seq x y z
N MET A 1 2.70 12.04 -40.43
CA MET A 1 2.53 12.22 -38.97
C MET A 1 1.86 11.00 -38.30
N ILE A 2 0.65 10.58 -38.73
CA ILE A 2 -0.05 9.40 -38.16
C ILE A 2 0.75 8.09 -38.31
N SER A 3 1.43 7.89 -39.44
CA SER A 3 2.30 6.72 -39.68
C SER A 3 3.50 6.66 -38.72
N THR A 4 4.09 7.81 -38.40
CA THR A 4 5.22 7.95 -37.46
C THR A 4 4.78 7.67 -36.02
N VAL A 5 3.64 8.21 -35.58
CA VAL A 5 3.10 7.97 -34.23
C VAL A 5 2.76 6.50 -34.04
N LYS A 6 2.12 5.86 -35.03
CA LYS A 6 1.82 4.42 -34.99
C LYS A 6 3.11 3.57 -34.95
N ARG A 7 4.15 3.97 -35.68
CA ARG A 7 5.46 3.30 -35.67
C ARG A 7 6.15 3.42 -34.29
N ILE A 8 6.07 4.59 -33.65
CA ILE A 8 6.61 4.79 -32.30
C ILE A 8 5.81 4.00 -31.27
N TYR A 9 4.48 4.03 -31.35
CA TYR A 9 3.58 3.32 -30.43
C TYR A 9 3.80 1.80 -30.43
N LEU A 10 4.01 1.22 -31.61
CA LEU A 10 4.26 -0.22 -31.78
C LEU A 10 5.74 -0.59 -31.74
N SER A 11 6.63 0.37 -31.44
CA SER A 11 8.07 0.14 -31.35
C SER A 11 8.40 -0.71 -30.13
N ASP A 12 9.29 -1.67 -30.30
CA ASP A 12 9.81 -2.47 -29.20
C ASP A 12 10.67 -1.64 -28.22
N ARG A 13 11.07 -0.42 -28.60
CA ARG A 13 11.81 0.52 -27.74
C ARG A 13 10.90 1.29 -26.77
N LEU A 14 9.62 1.50 -27.10
CA LEU A 14 8.73 2.29 -26.25
C LEU A 14 8.57 1.70 -24.84
N PRO A 15 8.36 0.38 -24.66
CA PRO A 15 8.34 -0.23 -23.33
C PRO A 15 9.60 0.05 -22.51
N ILE A 16 10.78 0.04 -23.13
CA ILE A 16 12.06 0.29 -22.44
C ILE A 16 12.09 1.72 -21.91
N TYR A 17 11.71 2.70 -22.72
CA TYR A 17 11.64 4.10 -22.29
C TYR A 17 10.63 4.29 -21.16
N VAL A 18 9.43 3.70 -21.27
CA VAL A 18 8.39 3.80 -20.24
C VAL A 18 8.85 3.16 -18.92
N ILE A 19 9.48 1.98 -18.98
CA ILE A 19 10.05 1.32 -17.79
C ILE A 19 11.16 2.19 -17.17
N THR A 20 12.03 2.77 -18.00
CA THR A 20 13.12 3.64 -17.54
C THR A 20 12.58 4.88 -16.82
N VAL A 21 11.54 5.51 -17.37
CA VAL A 21 10.85 6.63 -16.71
C VAL A 21 10.21 6.17 -15.39
N GLY A 22 9.53 5.02 -15.39
CA GLY A 22 8.93 4.45 -14.18
C GLY A 22 9.95 4.13 -13.08
N ALA A 23 11.16 3.71 -13.47
CA ALA A 23 12.28 3.46 -12.55
C ALA A 23 12.85 4.76 -12.01
N PHE A 24 13.10 5.74 -12.90
CA PHE A 24 13.56 7.08 -12.52
C PHE A 24 12.63 7.73 -11.49
N LEU A 25 11.32 7.68 -11.71
CA LEU A 25 10.33 8.26 -10.78
C LEU A 25 10.41 7.63 -9.39
N ARG A 26 10.58 6.30 -9.30
CA ARG A 26 10.69 5.59 -8.01
C ARG A 26 11.99 5.95 -7.30
N ILE A 27 13.10 5.97 -8.05
CA ILE A 27 14.42 6.33 -7.51
C ILE A 27 14.43 7.79 -7.06
N TYR A 28 13.84 8.71 -7.83
CA TYR A 28 13.71 10.12 -7.45
C TYR A 28 12.98 10.28 -6.12
N GLN A 29 11.85 9.61 -5.95
CA GLN A 29 11.08 9.64 -4.70
C GLN A 29 11.83 9.00 -3.52
N TYR A 30 12.62 7.96 -3.78
CA TYR A 30 13.48 7.33 -2.78
C TYR A 30 14.60 8.27 -2.33
N LEU A 31 15.30 8.89 -3.28
CA LEU A 31 16.43 9.79 -3.02
C LEU A 31 16.04 11.01 -2.20
N TYR A 32 14.79 11.48 -2.34
CA TYR A 32 14.29 12.58 -1.52
C TYR A 32 14.29 12.30 -0.01
N CYS A 33 14.17 11.02 0.38
CA CYS A 33 14.29 10.59 1.77
C CYS A 33 13.42 11.38 2.75
N LYS A 34 12.11 11.41 2.48
CA LYS A 34 11.10 11.99 3.40
C LYS A 34 11.18 11.37 4.80
N SER A 35 10.68 12.05 5.82
CA SER A 35 10.59 11.47 7.16
C SER A 35 9.69 10.22 7.17
N LEU A 36 9.92 9.27 8.08
CA LEU A 36 9.00 8.14 8.29
C LEU A 36 7.68 8.68 8.85
N TRP A 37 6.55 8.29 8.26
CA TRP A 37 5.24 8.57 8.87
C TRP A 37 4.92 7.55 9.98
N ILE A 38 3.87 7.78 10.75
CA ILE A 38 3.58 6.99 11.98
C ILE A 38 3.63 5.46 11.77
N ASP A 39 3.03 4.92 10.71
CA ASP A 39 2.98 3.46 10.49
C ASP A 39 4.35 2.90 10.07
N GLU A 40 5.16 3.66 9.33
CA GLU A 40 6.54 3.27 9.01
C GLU A 40 7.39 3.26 10.28
N ALA A 41 7.30 4.32 11.09
CA ALA A 41 8.08 4.44 12.32
C ALA A 41 7.74 3.33 13.32
N ALA A 42 6.46 2.99 13.49
CA ALA A 42 6.02 1.90 14.36
C ALA A 42 6.61 0.54 13.95
N LEU A 43 6.66 0.25 12.65
CA LEU A 43 7.30 -0.98 12.16
C LEU A 43 8.82 -0.91 12.25
N ALA A 44 9.42 0.25 11.96
CA ALA A 44 10.84 0.48 12.04
C ALA A 44 11.39 0.25 13.45
N LEU A 45 10.68 0.72 14.49
CA LEU A 45 11.06 0.50 15.90
C LEU A 45 11.21 -0.99 16.23
N ASN A 46 10.31 -1.84 15.72
CA ASN A 46 10.42 -3.29 15.87
C ASN A 46 11.66 -3.83 15.15
N ILE A 47 11.91 -3.39 13.93
CA ILE A 47 13.06 -3.83 13.12
C ILE A 47 14.39 -3.43 13.77
N ILE A 48 14.52 -2.18 14.20
CA ILE A 48 15.81 -1.66 14.70
C ILE A 48 16.13 -2.17 16.11
N ASN A 49 15.14 -2.26 17.00
CA ASN A 49 15.37 -2.54 18.42
C ASN A 49 15.39 -4.03 18.76
N ARG A 50 14.88 -4.91 17.87
CA ARG A 50 14.77 -6.35 18.16
C ARG A 50 15.79 -7.18 17.38
N PRO A 51 16.31 -8.29 17.95
CA PRO A 51 17.03 -9.31 17.17
C PRO A 51 16.07 -10.07 16.25
N PHE A 52 16.59 -10.90 15.35
CA PHE A 52 15.78 -11.73 14.44
C PHE A 52 14.75 -12.60 15.17
N SER A 53 15.13 -13.19 16.31
CA SER A 53 14.20 -13.98 17.15
C SER A 53 13.03 -13.13 17.66
N GLY A 54 13.28 -11.89 18.07
CA GLY A 54 12.24 -10.97 18.53
C GLY A 54 11.28 -10.49 17.42
N LEU A 55 11.63 -10.70 16.14
CA LEU A 55 10.73 -10.42 15.00
C LEU A 55 9.77 -11.59 14.70
N ILE A 56 10.03 -12.78 15.23
CA ILE A 56 9.11 -13.92 15.19
C ILE A 56 8.00 -13.74 16.25
N GLU A 57 8.33 -13.04 17.32
CA GLU A 57 7.40 -12.70 18.41
C GLU A 57 6.42 -11.58 18.01
N HIS A 58 5.55 -11.23 18.95
CA HIS A 58 4.50 -10.24 18.75
C HIS A 58 5.12 -8.86 18.53
N LEU A 59 4.84 -8.23 17.39
CA LEU A 59 5.33 -6.89 17.09
C LEU A 59 4.60 -5.84 17.92
N ASP A 60 5.35 -4.90 18.48
CA ASP A 60 4.78 -3.75 19.20
C ASP A 60 3.95 -2.86 18.27
N TYR A 61 3.12 -2.01 18.89
CA TYR A 61 2.40 -0.92 18.22
C TYR A 61 1.37 -1.39 17.17
N ASN A 62 0.73 -2.55 17.40
CA ASN A 62 -0.29 -3.13 16.51
C ASN A 62 0.20 -3.31 15.06
N GLN A 63 1.47 -3.67 14.88
CA GLN A 63 2.07 -3.84 13.56
C GLN A 63 1.92 -5.27 13.03
N TYR A 64 1.78 -5.37 11.70
CA TYR A 64 1.64 -6.64 10.99
C TYR A 64 2.42 -6.59 9.68
N ALA A 65 3.38 -7.49 9.53
CA ALA A 65 4.17 -7.66 8.31
C ALA A 65 4.64 -9.12 8.16
N PRO A 66 4.78 -9.62 6.92
CA PRO A 66 5.29 -10.96 6.67
C PRO A 66 6.72 -11.17 7.22
N LEU A 67 7.00 -12.35 7.78
CA LEU A 67 8.28 -12.61 8.46
C LEU A 67 9.48 -12.50 7.51
N GLY A 68 9.34 -13.00 6.28
CA GLY A 68 10.37 -12.87 5.24
C GLY A 68 10.65 -11.40 4.89
N PHE A 69 9.63 -10.55 4.88
CA PHE A 69 9.82 -9.10 4.72
C PHE A 69 10.61 -8.50 5.90
N LEU A 70 10.21 -8.80 7.14
CA LEU A 70 10.88 -8.32 8.35
C LEU A 70 12.36 -8.74 8.41
N PHE A 71 12.67 -9.98 8.02
CA PHE A 71 14.03 -10.49 8.05
C PHE A 71 14.92 -9.81 7.02
N VAL A 72 14.41 -9.52 5.82
CA VAL A 72 15.16 -8.76 4.82
C VAL A 72 15.38 -7.32 5.30
N GLU A 73 14.37 -6.67 5.85
CA GLU A 73 14.50 -5.33 6.44
C GLU A 73 15.55 -5.30 7.57
N LYS A 74 15.54 -6.29 8.46
CA LYS A 74 16.54 -6.41 9.52
C LYS A 74 17.94 -6.62 8.97
N ALA A 75 18.11 -7.50 8.00
CA ALA A 75 19.40 -7.75 7.37
C ALA A 75 19.96 -6.48 6.71
N ILE A 76 19.10 -5.72 6.00
CA ILE A 76 19.49 -4.46 5.36
C ILE A 76 19.89 -3.41 6.39
N THR A 77 19.15 -3.26 7.48
CA THR A 77 19.49 -2.29 8.54
C THR A 77 20.77 -2.66 9.30
N LEU A 78 21.11 -3.95 9.42
CA LEU A 78 22.39 -4.40 9.97
C LEU A 78 23.58 -4.09 9.05
N VAL A 79 23.40 -4.21 7.73
CA VAL A 79 24.49 -3.98 6.75
C VAL A 79 24.69 -2.51 6.43
N PHE A 80 23.61 -1.75 6.25
CA PHE A 80 23.65 -0.34 5.81
C PHE A 80 23.35 0.67 6.92
N GLY A 81 23.09 0.19 8.14
CA GLY A 81 22.73 1.02 9.29
C GLY A 81 21.25 1.42 9.34
N ASN A 82 20.86 2.01 10.46
CA ASN A 82 19.48 2.42 10.75
C ASN A 82 19.15 3.75 10.06
N SER A 83 18.66 3.69 8.83
CA SER A 83 18.23 4.86 8.06
C SER A 83 16.91 4.62 7.32
N GLU A 84 16.23 5.70 6.93
CA GLU A 84 15.05 5.64 6.07
C GLU A 84 15.38 5.06 4.69
N TYR A 85 16.60 5.29 4.20
CA TYR A 85 17.08 4.68 2.97
C TYR A 85 17.17 3.16 3.10
N SER A 86 17.73 2.66 4.20
CA SER A 86 17.83 1.23 4.50
C SER A 86 16.43 0.60 4.56
N LEU A 87 15.52 1.20 5.32
CA LEU A 87 14.16 0.69 5.55
C LEU A 87 13.24 0.72 4.31
N ARG A 88 13.59 1.51 3.28
CA ARG A 88 12.82 1.61 2.04
C ARG A 88 13.51 0.94 0.86
N LEU A 89 14.74 0.42 1.05
CA LEU A 89 15.53 -0.18 -0.01
C LEU A 89 14.85 -1.43 -0.58
N PHE A 90 14.36 -2.33 0.29
CA PHE A 90 13.69 -3.54 -0.19
C PHE A 90 12.35 -3.26 -0.87
N PRO A 91 11.44 -2.43 -0.31
CA PRO A 91 10.26 -1.94 -1.03
C PRO A 91 10.59 -1.31 -2.39
N LEU A 92 11.67 -0.53 -2.49
CA LEU A 92 12.12 0.07 -3.75
C LEU A 92 12.54 -0.99 -4.75
N ILE A 93 13.36 -1.96 -4.35
CA ILE A 93 13.79 -3.07 -5.20
C ILE A 93 12.56 -3.84 -5.71
N CYS A 94 11.61 -4.16 -4.84
CA CYS A 94 10.35 -4.80 -5.23
C CYS A 94 9.55 -3.95 -6.24
N GLY A 95 9.49 -2.64 -6.00
CA GLY A 95 8.84 -1.68 -6.90
C GLY A 95 9.54 -1.54 -8.27
N LEU A 96 10.87 -1.65 -8.33
CA LEU A 96 11.65 -1.62 -9.56
C LEU A 96 11.52 -2.92 -10.34
N ILE A 97 11.62 -4.08 -9.68
CA ILE A 97 11.42 -5.41 -10.29
C ILE A 97 9.99 -5.55 -10.83
N SER A 98 9.02 -4.93 -10.16
CA SER A 98 7.62 -4.90 -10.60
C SER A 98 7.44 -4.34 -12.02
N LEU A 99 8.30 -3.43 -12.48
CA LEU A 99 8.20 -2.82 -13.82
C LEU A 99 8.42 -3.83 -14.97
N PRO A 100 9.57 -4.54 -15.06
CA PRO A 100 9.78 -5.56 -16.10
C PRO A 100 8.86 -6.78 -15.92
N LEU A 101 8.47 -7.13 -14.69
CA LEU A 101 7.49 -8.20 -14.45
C LEU A 101 6.12 -7.81 -15.04
N PHE A 102 5.64 -6.59 -14.78
CA PHE A 102 4.36 -6.13 -15.31
C PHE A 102 4.38 -6.06 -16.84
N TYR A 103 5.48 -5.63 -17.45
CA TYR A 103 5.65 -5.69 -18.91
C TYR A 103 5.56 -7.11 -19.45
N SER A 104 6.25 -8.05 -18.81
CA SER A 104 6.25 -9.46 -19.20
C SER A 104 4.86 -10.08 -19.07
N LEU A 105 4.14 -9.75 -17.99
CA LEU A 105 2.78 -10.20 -17.75
C LEU A 105 1.82 -9.60 -18.79
N SER A 106 1.92 -8.29 -19.03
CA SER A 106 1.12 -7.58 -20.04
C SER A 106 1.24 -8.22 -21.42
N LYS A 107 2.45 -8.59 -21.84
CA LYS A 107 2.66 -9.26 -23.14
C LYS A 107 2.01 -10.64 -23.25
N LYS A 108 1.91 -11.37 -22.14
CA LYS A 108 1.30 -12.71 -22.11
C LYS A 108 -0.22 -12.64 -22.05
N VAL A 109 -0.75 -11.59 -21.42
CA VAL A 109 -2.18 -11.43 -21.16
C VAL A 109 -2.86 -10.66 -22.28
N LEU A 110 -2.33 -9.51 -22.67
CA LEU A 110 -3.01 -8.52 -23.49
C LEU A 110 -2.75 -8.71 -24.99
N LYS A 111 -3.59 -8.07 -25.81
CA LYS A 111 -3.25 -7.83 -27.21
C LYS A 111 -2.02 -6.92 -27.30
N LYS A 112 -1.20 -7.07 -28.34
CA LYS A 112 0.06 -6.30 -28.52
C LYS A 112 -0.18 -4.80 -28.41
N GLU A 113 -1.29 -4.30 -28.93
CA GLU A 113 -1.59 -2.88 -28.91
C GLU A 113 -1.99 -2.36 -27.52
N SER A 114 -2.41 -3.21 -26.58
CA SER A 114 -2.81 -2.77 -25.23
C SER A 114 -1.62 -2.67 -24.26
N VAL A 115 -0.48 -3.27 -24.60
CA VAL A 115 0.71 -3.31 -23.72
C VAL A 115 1.28 -1.93 -23.39
N PRO A 116 1.48 -1.00 -24.36
CA PRO A 116 1.99 0.33 -24.02
C PRO A 116 1.05 1.12 -23.11
N VAL A 117 -0.27 1.02 -23.32
CA VAL A 117 -1.28 1.67 -22.46
C VAL A 117 -1.21 1.13 -21.04
N ALA A 118 -1.13 -0.19 -20.88
CA ALA A 118 -0.97 -0.82 -19.57
C ALA A 118 0.27 -0.33 -18.84
N LEU A 119 1.41 -0.26 -19.53
CA LEU A 119 2.66 0.22 -18.94
C LEU A 119 2.57 1.67 -18.48
N ILE A 120 2.02 2.54 -19.32
CA ILE A 120 1.85 3.96 -18.98
C ILE A 120 0.99 4.07 -17.71
N ILE A 121 -0.18 3.42 -17.69
CA ILE A 121 -1.07 3.44 -16.52
C ILE A 121 -0.36 2.90 -15.28
N PHE A 122 0.40 1.80 -15.40
CA PHE A 122 1.13 1.20 -14.28
C PHE A 122 2.20 2.11 -13.69
N ILE A 123 3.01 2.78 -14.53
CA ILE A 123 4.05 3.67 -14.02
C ILE A 123 3.49 4.97 -13.44
N THR A 124 2.32 5.41 -13.91
CA THR A 124 1.66 6.65 -13.44
C THR A 124 0.71 6.40 -12.27
N THR A 125 0.41 5.15 -11.92
CA THR A 125 -0.48 4.82 -10.80
C THR A 125 0.18 5.26 -9.49
N TRP A 126 -0.41 6.28 -8.86
CA TRP A 126 0.16 6.92 -7.67
C TRP A 126 0.43 5.94 -6.53
N SER A 127 -0.49 5.01 -6.26
CA SER A 127 -0.34 4.03 -5.18
C SER A 127 0.89 3.14 -5.40
N LEU A 128 1.09 2.61 -6.61
CA LEU A 128 2.24 1.78 -6.95
C LEU A 128 3.58 2.53 -6.89
N LEU A 129 3.56 3.85 -7.13
CA LEU A 129 4.74 4.71 -6.95
C LEU A 129 4.98 4.98 -5.45
N TYR A 130 3.95 5.41 -4.72
CA TYR A 130 4.04 5.76 -3.30
C TYR A 130 4.52 4.59 -2.44
N TYR A 131 3.90 3.42 -2.60
CA TYR A 131 4.21 2.24 -1.80
C TYR A 131 5.53 1.57 -2.20
N SER A 132 6.15 1.96 -3.32
CA SER A 132 7.52 1.53 -3.65
C SER A 132 8.60 2.23 -2.81
N VAL A 133 8.24 3.30 -2.10
CA VAL A 133 9.15 4.07 -1.24
C VAL A 133 8.53 4.27 0.14
N GLU A 134 7.79 3.25 0.60
CA GLU A 134 7.27 3.15 1.95
C GLU A 134 7.82 1.88 2.58
N ALA A 135 8.31 1.96 3.83
CA ALA A 135 8.87 0.86 4.62
C ALA A 135 7.76 -0.11 5.08
N LYS A 136 7.10 -0.74 4.10
CA LYS A 136 5.98 -1.67 4.24
C LYS A 136 6.02 -2.71 3.12
N GLN A 137 5.40 -3.87 3.36
CA GLN A 137 5.39 -5.02 2.46
C GLN A 137 4.63 -4.82 1.13
N TYR A 138 3.88 -3.73 0.98
CA TYR A 138 2.92 -3.57 -0.11
C TYR A 138 3.52 -3.64 -1.53
N ALA A 139 4.73 -3.11 -1.74
CA ALA A 139 5.41 -3.25 -3.04
C ALA A 139 5.85 -4.70 -3.30
N CYS A 140 6.19 -5.44 -2.24
CA CYS A 140 6.49 -6.87 -2.31
C CYS A 140 5.24 -7.67 -2.67
N ASP A 141 4.06 -7.33 -2.13
CA ASP A 141 2.79 -8.00 -2.45
C ASP A 141 2.46 -7.92 -3.96
N VAL A 142 2.68 -6.73 -4.55
CA VAL A 142 2.49 -6.50 -5.99
C VAL A 142 3.48 -7.32 -6.81
N MET A 143 4.75 -7.29 -6.45
CA MET A 143 5.81 -8.06 -7.12
C MET A 143 5.53 -9.57 -7.08
N ALA A 144 5.23 -10.10 -5.89
CA ALA A 144 4.97 -11.53 -5.66
C ALA A 144 3.76 -12.01 -6.46
N THR A 145 2.69 -11.22 -6.52
CA THR A 145 1.50 -11.52 -7.33
C THR A 145 1.85 -11.67 -8.81
N MET A 146 2.60 -10.73 -9.37
CA MET A 146 2.98 -10.78 -10.79
C MET A 146 3.96 -11.92 -11.08
N LEU A 147 4.89 -12.19 -10.17
CA LEU A 147 5.84 -13.30 -10.29
C LEU A 147 5.10 -14.64 -10.28
N LEU A 148 4.14 -14.82 -9.37
CA LEU A 148 3.31 -16.02 -9.30
C LEU A 148 2.49 -16.21 -10.58
N TYR A 149 1.86 -15.15 -11.10
CA TYR A 149 1.14 -15.23 -12.38
C TYR A 149 2.05 -15.62 -13.55
N LEU A 150 3.24 -15.03 -13.63
CA LEU A 150 4.20 -15.38 -14.68
C LEU A 150 4.66 -16.83 -14.58
N ALA A 151 4.90 -17.32 -13.36
CA ALA A 151 5.27 -18.71 -13.11
C ALA A 151 4.12 -19.67 -13.48
N LEU A 152 2.88 -19.34 -13.12
CA LEU A 152 1.69 -20.10 -13.51
C LEU A 152 1.52 -20.18 -15.03
N LEU A 153 1.65 -19.05 -15.73
CA LEU A 153 1.57 -19.01 -17.20
C LEU A 153 2.72 -19.78 -17.87
N TYR A 154 3.89 -19.84 -17.23
CA TYR A 154 4.99 -20.65 -17.70
C TYR A 154 4.74 -22.15 -17.47
N ALA A 155 4.22 -22.52 -16.30
CA ALA A 155 3.85 -23.89 -15.94
C ALA A 155 2.76 -24.47 -16.86
N GLU A 156 1.74 -23.67 -17.18
CA GLU A 156 0.73 -24.03 -18.18
C GLU A 156 1.35 -24.39 -19.54
N LYS A 157 2.32 -23.58 -20.02
CA LYS A 157 3.01 -23.86 -21.28
C LYS A 157 3.88 -25.12 -21.23
N LYS A 158 4.37 -25.48 -20.05
CA LYS A 158 5.23 -26.65 -19.81
C LYS A 158 4.45 -27.89 -19.37
N GLU A 159 3.12 -27.82 -19.39
CA GLU A 159 2.23 -28.91 -18.97
C GLU A 159 2.59 -29.46 -17.58
N TYR A 160 3.11 -28.60 -16.69
CA TYR A 160 3.46 -28.96 -15.32
C TYR A 160 4.48 -30.10 -15.21
N ASP A 161 5.51 -30.13 -16.07
CA ASP A 161 6.64 -31.05 -15.89
C ASP A 161 7.25 -30.97 -14.47
N LEU A 162 7.94 -32.02 -14.04
CA LEU A 162 8.41 -32.15 -12.66
C LEU A 162 9.24 -30.94 -12.21
N LYS A 163 10.16 -30.47 -13.05
CA LYS A 163 11.02 -29.33 -12.73
C LYS A 163 10.20 -28.06 -12.53
N THR A 164 9.26 -27.79 -13.43
CA THR A 164 8.42 -26.59 -13.39
C THR A 164 7.45 -26.64 -12.21
N SER A 165 6.89 -27.81 -11.92
CA SER A 165 6.04 -28.05 -10.76
C SER A 165 6.78 -27.85 -9.44
N LEU A 166 8.01 -28.36 -9.32
CA LEU A 166 8.86 -28.12 -8.15
C LEU A 166 9.20 -26.63 -7.98
N VAL A 167 9.59 -25.96 -9.06
CA VAL A 167 9.88 -24.51 -9.03
C VAL A 167 8.63 -23.72 -8.64
N LEU A 168 7.46 -24.05 -9.16
CA LEU A 168 6.20 -23.37 -8.84
C LEU A 168 5.77 -23.62 -7.39
N ALA A 169 5.91 -24.86 -6.90
CA ALA A 169 5.66 -25.21 -5.50
C ALA A 169 6.57 -24.39 -4.57
N LEU A 170 7.88 -24.45 -4.78
CA LEU A 170 8.88 -23.71 -3.98
C LEU A 170 8.66 -22.21 -4.05
N LEU A 171 8.42 -21.65 -5.24
CA LEU A 171 8.20 -20.23 -5.41
C LEU A 171 7.01 -19.75 -4.58
N GLY A 172 5.86 -20.40 -4.68
CA GLY A 172 4.69 -20.00 -3.91
C GLY A 172 4.91 -20.19 -2.40
N SER A 173 5.45 -21.34 -1.99
CA SER A 173 5.73 -21.60 -0.57
C SER A 173 6.70 -20.58 0.02
N ILE A 174 7.73 -20.14 -0.71
CA ILE A 174 8.64 -19.09 -0.21
C ILE A 174 7.95 -17.72 -0.22
N MET A 175 7.26 -17.35 -1.30
CA MET A 175 6.70 -16.01 -1.46
C MET A 175 5.59 -15.68 -0.46
N ILE A 176 4.91 -16.67 0.12
CA ILE A 176 3.88 -16.41 1.13
C ILE A 176 4.44 -15.75 2.39
N TRP A 177 5.68 -16.07 2.75
CA TRP A 177 6.41 -15.46 3.87
C TRP A 177 6.80 -14.00 3.61
N PHE A 178 6.69 -13.53 2.36
CA PHE A 178 6.94 -12.15 1.95
C PHE A 178 5.65 -11.39 1.66
N SER A 179 4.52 -12.08 1.50
CA SER A 179 3.25 -11.49 1.10
C SER A 179 2.07 -12.32 1.61
N HIS A 180 1.44 -11.85 2.70
CA HIS A 180 0.21 -12.46 3.20
C HIS A 180 -0.94 -12.49 2.19
N PRO A 181 -1.26 -11.42 1.42
CA PRO A 181 -2.41 -11.47 0.50
C PRO A 181 -2.20 -12.41 -0.70
N LEU A 182 -0.98 -12.93 -0.91
CA LEU A 182 -0.69 -13.87 -1.99
C LEU A 182 -1.53 -15.14 -1.89
N ILE A 183 -1.98 -15.53 -0.69
CA ILE A 183 -2.89 -16.66 -0.50
C ILE A 183 -4.19 -16.53 -1.32
N PHE A 184 -4.72 -15.31 -1.49
CA PHE A 184 -5.92 -15.10 -2.29
C PHE A 184 -5.67 -15.31 -3.77
N VAL A 185 -4.47 -14.96 -4.23
CA VAL A 185 -4.02 -15.21 -5.61
C VAL A 185 -3.82 -16.71 -5.83
N MET A 186 -3.17 -17.39 -4.88
CA MET A 186 -2.98 -18.85 -4.91
C MET A 186 -4.29 -19.62 -4.89
N ALA A 187 -5.23 -19.24 -4.02
CA ALA A 187 -6.55 -19.84 -3.96
C ALA A 187 -7.30 -19.63 -5.28
N GLY A 188 -7.30 -18.41 -5.81
CA GLY A 188 -7.92 -18.11 -7.09
C GLY A 188 -7.31 -18.89 -8.26
N ALA A 189 -5.99 -19.02 -8.29
CA ALA A 189 -5.27 -19.78 -9.29
C ALA A 189 -5.52 -21.29 -9.16
N GLY A 190 -5.42 -21.85 -7.96
CA GLY A 190 -5.67 -23.25 -7.67
C GLY A 190 -7.08 -23.67 -8.04
N THR A 191 -8.09 -22.90 -7.63
CA THR A 191 -9.49 -23.16 -8.00
C THR A 191 -9.69 -23.09 -9.52
N THR A 192 -9.12 -22.09 -10.19
CA THR A 192 -9.18 -21.99 -11.65
C THR A 192 -8.57 -23.21 -12.33
N LEU A 193 -7.40 -23.65 -11.87
CA LEU A 193 -6.71 -24.82 -12.40
C LEU A 193 -7.50 -26.11 -12.19
N ILE A 194 -8.05 -26.32 -11.00
CA ILE A 194 -8.86 -27.50 -10.68
C ILE A 194 -10.11 -27.54 -11.56
N ILE A 195 -10.86 -26.43 -11.63
CA ILE A 195 -12.09 -26.34 -12.43
C ILE A 195 -11.80 -26.68 -13.90
N PHE A 196 -10.81 -26.04 -14.51
CA PHE A 196 -10.49 -26.27 -15.92
C PHE A 196 -9.91 -27.66 -16.17
N SER A 197 -9.05 -28.18 -15.27
CA SER A 197 -8.49 -29.53 -15.44
C SER A 197 -9.58 -30.61 -15.36
N ILE A 198 -10.59 -30.43 -14.50
CA ILE A 198 -11.75 -31.34 -14.42
C ILE A 198 -12.65 -31.17 -15.66
N TRP A 199 -12.98 -29.93 -16.02
CA TRP A 199 -13.86 -29.63 -17.15
C TRP A 199 -13.29 -30.16 -18.48
N GLU A 200 -12.00 -29.94 -18.72
CA GLU A 200 -11.27 -30.35 -19.92
C GLU A 200 -10.78 -31.81 -19.83
N ARG A 201 -11.01 -32.49 -18.70
CA ARG A 201 -10.58 -33.87 -18.40
C ARG A 201 -9.06 -34.07 -18.49
N GLU A 202 -8.28 -33.05 -18.14
CA GLU A 202 -6.81 -33.05 -18.07
C GLU A 202 -6.32 -33.66 -16.75
N TRP A 203 -6.60 -34.94 -16.50
CA TRP A 203 -6.30 -35.60 -15.22
C TRP A 203 -4.81 -35.58 -14.83
N LYS A 204 -3.90 -35.74 -15.81
CA LYS A 204 -2.45 -35.69 -15.58
C LYS A 204 -2.03 -34.35 -14.96
N LYS A 205 -2.58 -33.26 -15.48
CA LYS A 205 -2.35 -31.90 -14.97
C LYS A 205 -2.96 -31.71 -13.59
N LEU A 206 -4.16 -32.23 -13.36
CA LEU A 206 -4.78 -32.20 -12.04
C LEU A 206 -3.88 -32.87 -10.99
N TYR A 207 -3.35 -34.06 -11.28
CA TYR A 207 -2.42 -34.76 -10.39
C TYR A 207 -1.10 -34.02 -10.18
N ALA A 208 -0.61 -33.28 -11.18
CA ALA A 208 0.59 -32.45 -11.03
C ALA A 208 0.33 -31.19 -10.17
N VAL A 209 -0.86 -30.60 -10.30
CA VAL A 209 -1.25 -29.36 -9.59
C VAL A 209 -1.58 -29.61 -8.12
N ILE A 210 -2.22 -30.73 -7.78
CA ILE A 210 -2.64 -31.01 -6.38
C ILE A 210 -1.46 -30.92 -5.38
N PRO A 211 -0.30 -31.57 -5.61
CA PRO A 211 0.85 -31.44 -4.72
C PRO A 211 1.30 -30.00 -4.56
N ILE A 212 1.36 -29.22 -5.65
CA ILE A 212 1.75 -27.79 -5.61
C ILE A 212 0.83 -27.02 -4.66
N LEU A 213 -0.48 -27.21 -4.78
CA LEU A 213 -1.47 -26.54 -3.93
C LEU A 213 -1.36 -26.99 -2.46
N LEU A 214 -1.06 -28.27 -2.21
CA LEU A 214 -0.82 -28.78 -0.86
C LEU A 214 0.44 -28.15 -0.25
N PHE A 215 1.54 -28.04 -0.99
CA PHE A 215 2.75 -27.36 -0.52
C PHE A 215 2.51 -25.89 -0.19
N TRP A 216 1.72 -25.20 -1.01
CA TRP A 216 1.33 -23.81 -0.71
C TRP A 216 0.45 -23.71 0.53
N LEU A 217 -0.54 -24.60 0.67
CA LEU A 217 -1.43 -24.62 1.82
C LEU A 217 -0.68 -24.94 3.13
N LEU A 218 0.26 -25.89 3.09
CA LEU A 218 1.10 -26.23 4.24
C LEU A 218 2.01 -25.06 4.63
N SER A 219 2.60 -24.37 3.65
CA SER A 219 3.41 -23.18 3.91
C SER A 219 2.58 -22.02 4.45
N PHE A 220 1.38 -21.81 3.91
CA PHE A 220 0.42 -20.84 4.45
C PHE A 220 0.04 -21.17 5.89
N ALA A 221 -0.25 -22.44 6.18
CA ALA A 221 -0.60 -22.87 7.54
C ALA A 221 0.56 -22.60 8.50
N ALA A 222 1.80 -22.89 8.10
CA ALA A 222 2.98 -22.58 8.88
C ALA A 222 3.13 -21.08 9.16
N ASP A 223 2.98 -20.22 8.14
CA ASP A 223 2.98 -18.75 8.29
C ASP A 223 1.85 -18.29 9.22
N TYR A 224 0.61 -18.68 8.93
CA TYR A 224 -0.58 -18.29 9.69
C TYR A 224 -0.54 -18.70 11.16
N PHE A 225 -0.08 -19.92 11.48
CA PHE A 225 0.01 -20.40 12.85
C PHE A 225 1.17 -19.78 13.62
N SER A 226 2.29 -19.46 12.95
CA SER A 226 3.37 -18.68 13.54
C SER A 226 2.87 -17.30 13.98
N PHE A 227 2.00 -16.66 13.18
CA PHE A 227 1.42 -15.37 13.53
C PHE A 227 0.25 -15.41 14.52
N SER A 228 -0.62 -16.43 14.45
CA SER A 228 -1.86 -16.44 15.25
C SER A 228 -1.65 -16.86 16.70
N THR A 229 -0.67 -17.72 16.98
CA THR A 229 -0.29 -18.17 18.33
C THR A 229 0.35 -17.07 19.17
N VAL A 230 0.93 -16.07 18.50
CA VAL A 230 1.70 -14.99 19.10
C VAL A 230 0.84 -13.74 19.40
N LYS A 231 -0.45 -13.70 18.98
CA LYS A 231 -1.30 -12.52 19.16
C LYS A 231 -2.02 -12.49 20.51
N ASN A 232 -1.89 -11.37 21.23
CA ASN A 232 -2.75 -11.06 22.36
C ASN A 232 -4.19 -10.78 21.88
N GLU A 233 -5.16 -11.13 22.70
CA GLU A 233 -6.60 -10.93 22.45
C GLU A 233 -6.97 -9.43 22.32
N MET A 234 -6.23 -8.54 22.99
CA MET A 234 -6.48 -7.10 22.92
C MET A 234 -6.18 -6.53 21.53
N ASP A 235 -5.08 -6.93 20.88
CA ASP A 235 -4.72 -6.41 19.56
C ASP A 235 -5.66 -6.94 18.48
N LYS A 236 -6.11 -8.18 18.62
CA LYS A 236 -7.17 -8.74 17.75
C LYS A 236 -8.43 -7.90 17.84
N LYS A 237 -8.87 -7.53 19.04
CA LYS A 237 -10.05 -6.67 19.26
C LYS A 237 -9.82 -5.26 18.70
N TRP A 238 -8.64 -4.68 18.90
CA TRP A 238 -8.31 -3.35 18.40
C TRP A 238 -8.33 -3.31 16.87
N LEU A 239 -7.63 -4.24 16.21
CA LEU A 239 -7.63 -4.37 14.75
C LEU A 239 -9.04 -4.59 14.21
N PHE A 240 -9.80 -5.50 14.84
CA PHE A 240 -11.16 -5.78 14.43
C PHE A 240 -12.03 -4.53 14.50
N GLY A 241 -11.91 -3.76 15.58
CA GLY A 241 -12.60 -2.47 15.73
C GLY A 241 -12.16 -1.45 14.68
N TYR A 242 -10.86 -1.32 14.44
CA TYR A 242 -10.29 -0.39 13.46
C TYR A 242 -10.77 -0.69 12.04
N TRP A 243 -10.85 -1.96 11.67
CA TRP A 243 -11.27 -2.41 10.33
C TRP A 243 -12.76 -2.75 10.22
N SER A 244 -13.55 -2.56 11.28
CA SER A 244 -14.94 -3.05 11.37
C SER A 244 -15.83 -2.62 10.20
N ILE A 245 -15.72 -1.37 9.76
CA ILE A 245 -16.49 -0.79 8.63
C ILE A 245 -16.00 -1.26 7.25
N HIS A 246 -14.86 -1.95 7.20
CA HIS A 246 -14.18 -2.39 5.98
C HIS A 246 -14.27 -3.91 5.76
N PHE A 247 -15.06 -4.61 6.59
CA PHE A 247 -15.45 -5.99 6.34
C PHE A 247 -16.73 -6.05 5.52
N ALA A 248 -16.77 -6.96 4.55
CA ALA A 248 -17.91 -7.12 3.67
C ALA A 248 -19.14 -7.58 4.46
N PRO A 249 -20.29 -6.89 4.36
CA PRO A 249 -21.51 -7.31 5.03
C PRO A 249 -22.02 -8.61 4.41
N PHE A 250 -22.20 -9.64 5.23
CA PHE A 250 -22.77 -10.92 4.82
C PHE A 250 -23.52 -11.60 5.98
N PRO A 251 -24.76 -12.11 5.78
CA PRO A 251 -25.55 -12.04 4.55
C PRO A 251 -25.97 -10.60 4.19
N ILE A 252 -26.27 -10.34 2.91
CA ILE A 252 -26.74 -9.02 2.44
C ILE A 252 -28.22 -8.90 2.83
N THR A 253 -28.56 -7.93 3.68
CA THR A 253 -29.92 -7.77 4.23
C THR A 253 -30.54 -6.40 3.96
N SER A 254 -29.74 -5.42 3.56
CA SER A 254 -30.17 -4.03 3.41
C SER A 254 -29.60 -3.36 2.15
N ALA A 255 -30.21 -2.23 1.75
CA ALA A 255 -29.67 -1.40 0.66
C ALA A 255 -28.31 -0.78 1.03
N SER A 256 -28.07 -0.50 2.31
CA SER A 256 -26.76 -0.07 2.81
C SER A 256 -25.69 -1.15 2.61
N ASP A 257 -26.03 -2.43 2.79
CA ASP A 257 -25.09 -3.53 2.52
C ASP A 257 -24.68 -3.56 1.05
N LEU A 258 -25.63 -3.39 0.14
CA LEU A 258 -25.34 -3.28 -1.31
C LEU A 258 -24.52 -2.03 -1.64
N MET A 259 -24.81 -0.91 -0.98
CA MET A 259 -24.05 0.33 -1.14
C MET A 259 -22.60 0.14 -0.71
N TRP A 260 -22.34 -0.63 0.36
CA TRP A 260 -20.99 -0.95 0.80
C TRP A 260 -20.17 -1.61 -0.33
N TYR A 261 -20.74 -2.61 -1.02
CA TYR A 261 -20.06 -3.28 -2.14
C TYR A 261 -19.79 -2.32 -3.30
N TYR A 262 -20.77 -1.48 -3.63
CA TYR A 262 -20.62 -0.45 -4.66
C TYR A 262 -19.50 0.55 -4.31
N GLU A 263 -19.52 1.11 -3.10
CA GLU A 263 -18.54 2.07 -2.62
C GLU A 263 -17.13 1.48 -2.62
N HIS A 264 -16.96 0.27 -2.09
CA HIS A 264 -15.67 -0.40 -2.02
C HIS A 264 -15.15 -0.80 -3.42
N PHE A 265 -16.02 -1.29 -4.31
CA PHE A 265 -15.65 -1.55 -5.71
C PHE A 265 -15.20 -0.27 -6.41
N VAL A 266 -16.00 0.80 -6.30
CA VAL A 266 -15.69 2.10 -6.91
C VAL A 266 -14.42 2.71 -6.29
N SER A 267 -14.15 2.46 -5.00
CA SER A 267 -12.94 2.95 -4.30
C SER A 267 -11.64 2.44 -4.92
N ILE A 268 -11.64 1.23 -5.51
CA ILE A 268 -10.48 0.68 -6.24
C ILE A 268 -10.10 1.61 -7.40
N PHE A 269 -11.09 2.14 -8.12
CA PHE A 269 -10.87 3.04 -9.25
C PHE A 269 -10.60 4.48 -8.81
N LYS A 270 -11.35 4.97 -7.80
CA LYS A 270 -11.22 6.36 -7.29
C LYS A 270 -9.92 6.59 -6.52
N ASN A 271 -9.62 5.72 -5.55
CA ASN A 271 -8.58 5.96 -4.54
C ASN A 271 -7.29 5.19 -4.81
N LYS A 272 -7.32 4.08 -5.56
CA LYS A 272 -6.14 3.19 -5.73
C LYS A 272 -5.49 3.26 -7.09
N LEU A 273 -6.29 3.16 -8.15
CA LEU A 273 -5.83 3.42 -9.52
C LEU A 273 -5.66 4.93 -9.76
N MET A 274 -6.44 5.75 -9.03
CA MET A 274 -6.39 7.22 -9.06
C MET A 274 -6.48 7.81 -10.46
N LEU A 275 -7.27 7.19 -11.32
CA LEU A 275 -7.27 7.54 -12.73
C LEU A 275 -8.17 8.75 -13.09
N GLY A 276 -8.66 9.54 -12.13
CA GLY A 276 -9.32 10.82 -12.44
C GLY A 276 -10.26 11.36 -11.37
N MET A 277 -10.72 12.59 -11.57
CA MET A 277 -11.73 13.26 -10.72
C MET A 277 -13.11 12.62 -10.91
N TYR A 278 -13.96 12.66 -9.88
CA TYR A 278 -15.39 12.39 -10.08
C TYR A 278 -16.00 13.53 -10.90
N PRO A 279 -16.85 13.26 -11.92
CA PRO A 279 -17.43 11.97 -12.30
C PRO A 279 -16.61 11.15 -13.32
N LEU A 280 -15.50 11.68 -13.84
CA LEU A 280 -14.68 11.03 -14.88
C LEU A 280 -14.14 9.65 -14.47
N SER A 281 -14.04 9.35 -13.18
CA SER A 281 -13.64 8.02 -12.70
C SER A 281 -14.55 6.88 -13.18
N GLY A 282 -15.81 7.15 -13.53
CA GLY A 282 -16.75 6.15 -14.05
C GLY A 282 -16.29 5.54 -15.38
N PHE A 283 -15.53 6.26 -16.21
CA PHE A 283 -15.02 5.74 -17.48
C PHE A 283 -14.04 4.57 -17.28
N TRP A 284 -13.29 4.54 -16.18
CA TRP A 284 -12.39 3.42 -15.88
C TRP A 284 -13.12 2.14 -15.57
N ILE A 285 -14.27 2.24 -14.90
CA ILE A 285 -15.15 1.11 -14.67
C ILE A 285 -15.70 0.60 -16.00
N VAL A 286 -16.12 1.49 -16.89
CA VAL A 286 -16.58 1.10 -18.23
C VAL A 286 -15.47 0.40 -19.02
N PHE A 287 -14.25 0.94 -19.05
CA PHE A 287 -13.14 0.26 -19.73
C PHE A 287 -12.77 -1.06 -19.07
N PHE A 288 -12.79 -1.14 -17.74
CA PHE A 288 -12.59 -2.39 -17.01
C PHE A 288 -13.62 -3.45 -17.42
N LEU A 289 -14.91 -3.10 -17.52
CA LEU A 289 -15.96 -4.02 -17.94
C LEU A 289 -15.80 -4.46 -19.39
N ILE A 290 -15.49 -3.53 -20.31
CA ILE A 290 -15.24 -3.84 -21.72
C ILE A 290 -14.03 -4.76 -21.87
N GLY A 291 -12.94 -4.49 -21.15
CA GLY A 291 -11.74 -5.32 -21.18
C GLY A 291 -11.94 -6.69 -20.56
N THR A 292 -12.70 -6.77 -19.46
CA THR A 292 -13.15 -8.04 -18.85
C THR A 292 -13.92 -8.88 -19.85
N PHE A 293 -14.90 -8.27 -20.52
CA PHE A 293 -15.69 -8.94 -21.56
C PHE A 293 -14.84 -9.36 -22.77
N SER A 294 -13.94 -8.49 -23.24
CA SER A 294 -13.02 -8.79 -24.34
C SER A 294 -12.12 -9.99 -24.01
N LEU A 295 -11.56 -10.03 -22.79
CA LEU A 295 -10.72 -11.13 -22.36
C LEU A 295 -11.51 -12.42 -22.11
N PHE A 296 -12.72 -12.33 -21.56
CA PHE A 296 -13.61 -13.48 -21.36
C PHE A 296 -13.91 -14.23 -22.66
N HIS A 297 -14.16 -13.49 -23.75
CA HIS A 297 -14.37 -14.09 -25.06
C HIS A 297 -13.09 -14.64 -25.70
N ARG A 298 -11.92 -14.11 -25.35
CA ARG A 298 -10.63 -14.56 -25.91
C ARG A 298 -10.05 -15.75 -25.15
N ASN A 299 -10.13 -15.75 -23.82
CA ASN A 299 -9.54 -16.78 -22.97
C ASN A 299 -10.24 -16.82 -21.60
N LYS A 300 -11.23 -17.73 -21.47
CA LYS A 300 -12.04 -17.92 -20.26
C LYS A 300 -11.20 -18.31 -19.04
N LYS A 301 -10.18 -19.14 -19.23
CA LYS A 301 -9.28 -19.57 -18.16
C LYS A 301 -8.47 -18.40 -17.60
N LEU A 302 -7.93 -17.57 -18.50
CA LEU A 302 -7.11 -16.42 -18.12
C LEU A 302 -7.92 -15.35 -17.38
N ILE A 303 -9.15 -15.06 -17.79
CA ILE A 303 -9.98 -14.12 -17.05
C ILE A 303 -10.38 -14.68 -15.67
N LEU A 304 -10.63 -15.98 -15.54
CA LEU A 304 -10.94 -16.59 -14.25
C LEU A 304 -9.74 -16.48 -13.30
N PHE A 305 -8.51 -16.73 -13.78
CA PHE A 305 -7.28 -16.48 -13.02
C PHE A 305 -7.18 -15.06 -12.46
N MET A 306 -7.70 -14.07 -13.19
CA MET A 306 -7.62 -12.65 -12.83
C MET A 306 -8.73 -12.20 -11.88
N ILE A 307 -9.94 -12.73 -12.03
CA ILE A 307 -11.09 -12.30 -11.21
C ILE A 307 -11.17 -13.08 -9.90
N MET A 308 -10.76 -14.35 -9.86
CA MET A 308 -10.88 -15.17 -8.66
C MET A 308 -10.17 -14.62 -7.41
N PRO A 309 -9.01 -13.95 -7.47
CA PRO A 309 -8.43 -13.33 -6.29
C PRO A 309 -9.34 -12.27 -5.66
N PHE A 310 -10.10 -11.49 -6.46
CA PHE A 310 -11.09 -10.56 -5.93
C PHE A 310 -12.18 -11.28 -5.15
N PHE A 311 -12.66 -12.41 -5.68
CA PHE A 311 -13.65 -13.24 -5.02
C PHE A 311 -13.14 -13.77 -3.67
N PHE A 312 -11.94 -14.36 -3.64
CA PHE A 312 -11.38 -14.89 -2.39
C PHE A 312 -11.07 -13.79 -1.37
N THR A 313 -10.65 -12.61 -1.82
CA THR A 313 -10.44 -11.45 -0.93
C THR A 313 -11.77 -10.96 -0.33
N LEU A 314 -12.84 -10.90 -1.14
CA LEU A 314 -14.18 -10.56 -0.65
C LEU A 314 -14.75 -11.62 0.28
N ALA A 315 -14.53 -12.91 -0.02
CA ALA A 315 -14.94 -14.01 0.85
C ALA A 315 -14.24 -13.94 2.21
N ALA A 316 -12.92 -13.70 2.22
CA ALA A 316 -12.18 -13.49 3.46
C ALA A 316 -12.65 -12.25 4.23
N SER A 317 -13.07 -11.20 3.53
CA SER A 317 -13.67 -10.01 4.12
C SER A 317 -15.05 -10.28 4.74
N ALA A 318 -15.90 -11.05 4.06
CA ALA A 318 -17.20 -11.48 4.57
C ALA A 318 -17.06 -12.36 5.84
N LEU A 319 -15.99 -13.16 5.91
CA LEU A 319 -15.62 -13.94 7.09
C LEU A 319 -14.90 -13.11 8.17
N LYS A 320 -14.72 -11.80 7.96
CA LYS A 320 -14.02 -10.87 8.86
C LYS A 320 -12.56 -11.23 9.12
N LEU A 321 -11.92 -11.95 8.19
CA LEU A 321 -10.52 -12.37 8.26
C LEU A 321 -9.57 -11.38 7.60
N TYR A 322 -10.04 -10.63 6.59
CA TYR A 322 -9.22 -9.69 5.84
C TYR A 322 -10.02 -8.46 5.42
N PRO A 323 -9.64 -7.23 5.82
CA PRO A 323 -10.37 -6.03 5.44
C PRO A 323 -10.26 -5.79 3.93
N PHE A 324 -11.37 -5.48 3.28
CA PHE A 324 -11.38 -5.15 1.86
C PHE A 324 -11.17 -3.65 1.68
N TYR A 325 -10.02 -3.12 2.09
CA TYR A 325 -9.82 -1.67 2.07
C TYR A 325 -8.40 -1.22 1.80
N GLU A 326 -8.35 -0.05 1.19
CA GLU A 326 -7.15 0.71 0.89
C GLU A 326 -5.91 -0.08 0.45
N ARG A 327 -4.85 -0.02 1.25
CA ARG A 327 -3.49 -0.50 0.95
C ARG A 327 -3.41 -2.03 0.98
N LEU A 328 -4.39 -2.67 1.62
CA LEU A 328 -4.50 -4.12 1.69
C LEU A 328 -4.93 -4.74 0.35
N LEU A 329 -5.41 -3.94 -0.61
CA LEU A 329 -5.81 -4.40 -1.94
C LEU A 329 -4.76 -4.15 -3.03
N LEU A 330 -3.56 -3.66 -2.68
CA LEU A 330 -2.55 -3.25 -3.68
C LEU A 330 -2.10 -4.39 -4.58
N PHE A 331 -2.01 -5.60 -4.05
CA PHE A 331 -1.67 -6.82 -4.80
C PHE A 331 -2.64 -7.10 -5.96
N LEU A 332 -3.90 -6.65 -5.87
CA LEU A 332 -4.89 -6.80 -6.94
C LEU A 332 -4.71 -5.80 -8.07
N ILE A 333 -4.07 -4.64 -7.83
CA ILE A 333 -4.01 -3.48 -8.74
C ILE A 333 -3.44 -3.77 -10.15
N PRO A 334 -2.47 -4.69 -10.34
CA PRO A 334 -2.04 -5.06 -11.69
C PRO A 334 -3.19 -5.57 -12.57
N ILE A 335 -4.15 -6.31 -12.00
CA ILE A 335 -5.26 -6.93 -12.75
C ILE A 335 -6.20 -5.89 -13.39
N PRO A 336 -6.79 -4.92 -12.67
CA PRO A 336 -7.66 -3.93 -13.26
C PRO A 336 -6.90 -3.03 -14.22
N ILE A 337 -5.59 -2.77 -14.04
CA ILE A 337 -4.79 -2.05 -15.05
C ILE A 337 -4.76 -2.81 -16.38
N LEU A 338 -4.50 -4.13 -16.36
CA LEU A 338 -4.51 -4.96 -17.55
C LEU A 338 -5.89 -4.91 -18.24
N LEU A 339 -6.97 -5.11 -17.48
CA LEU A 339 -8.33 -5.15 -18.01
C LEU A 339 -8.79 -3.78 -18.55
N ILE A 340 -8.52 -2.70 -17.82
CA ILE A 340 -8.76 -1.32 -18.30
C ILE A 340 -8.04 -1.08 -19.64
N SER A 341 -6.78 -1.49 -19.74
CA SER A 341 -5.97 -1.24 -20.94
C SER A 341 -6.49 -2.01 -22.16
N GLU A 342 -6.91 -3.27 -21.97
CA GLU A 342 -7.59 -4.03 -23.01
C GLU A 342 -8.89 -3.34 -23.44
N GLY A 343 -9.68 -2.85 -22.48
CA GLY A 343 -10.93 -2.14 -22.74
C GLY A 343 -10.75 -0.82 -23.49
N ILE A 344 -9.74 -0.02 -23.14
CA ILE A 344 -9.41 1.22 -23.85
C ILE A 344 -9.11 0.93 -25.32
N VAL A 345 -8.23 -0.05 -25.58
CA VAL A 345 -7.82 -0.38 -26.95
C VAL A 345 -8.98 -0.98 -27.75
N GLU A 346 -9.81 -1.81 -27.13
CA GLU A 346 -11.01 -2.35 -27.76
C GLU A 346 -12.00 -1.25 -28.14
N THR A 347 -12.24 -0.28 -27.25
CA THR A 347 -13.09 0.89 -27.54
C THR A 347 -12.48 1.75 -28.65
N LEU A 348 -11.18 2.03 -28.61
CA LEU A 348 -10.49 2.79 -29.66
C LEU A 348 -10.61 2.13 -31.03
N LYS A 349 -10.46 0.80 -31.11
CA LYS A 349 -10.62 0.04 -32.37
C LYS A 349 -12.02 0.20 -32.96
N ARG A 350 -13.06 0.27 -32.12
CA ARG A 350 -14.45 0.50 -32.56
C ARG A 350 -14.67 1.95 -33.00
N CYS A 351 -14.13 2.92 -32.25
CA CYS A 351 -14.22 4.34 -32.56
C CYS A 351 -13.39 4.74 -33.80
N ALA A 352 -12.36 3.98 -34.17
CA ALA A 352 -11.48 4.25 -35.31
C ALA A 352 -12.21 4.39 -36.66
N LYS A 353 -13.46 3.91 -36.76
CA LYS A 353 -14.32 4.10 -37.93
C LYS A 353 -14.74 5.56 -38.14
N SER A 354 -14.67 6.40 -37.10
CA SER A 354 -15.01 7.82 -37.14
C SER A 354 -13.86 8.67 -36.61
N ARG A 355 -13.40 9.64 -37.41
CA ARG A 355 -12.34 10.59 -37.00
C ARG A 355 -12.77 11.43 -35.80
N VAL A 356 -14.05 11.82 -35.74
CA VAL A 356 -14.62 12.59 -34.62
C VAL A 356 -14.64 11.75 -33.35
N ALA A 357 -15.14 10.51 -33.42
CA ALA A 357 -15.17 9.62 -32.25
C ALA A 357 -13.76 9.31 -31.73
N THR A 358 -12.79 9.15 -32.64
CA THR A 358 -11.39 8.94 -32.27
C THR A 358 -10.79 10.17 -31.58
N ALA A 359 -11.07 11.38 -32.09
CA ALA A 359 -10.60 12.62 -31.48
C ALA A 359 -11.19 12.84 -30.08
N ILE A 360 -12.50 12.58 -29.91
CA ILE A 360 -13.19 12.66 -28.62
C ILE A 360 -12.58 11.65 -27.64
N MET A 361 -12.35 10.41 -28.07
CA MET A 361 -11.77 9.37 -27.22
C MET A 361 -10.31 9.69 -26.84
N ALA A 362 -9.51 10.21 -27.79
CA ALA A 362 -8.15 10.66 -27.49
C ALA A 362 -8.15 11.82 -26.50
N LEU A 363 -9.03 12.80 -26.68
CA LEU A 363 -9.19 13.92 -25.75
C LEU A 363 -9.63 13.43 -24.36
N LEU A 364 -10.55 12.46 -24.30
CA LEU A 364 -10.99 11.86 -23.04
C LEU A 364 -9.82 11.16 -22.35
N LEU A 365 -9.04 10.34 -23.05
CA LEU A 365 -7.89 9.65 -22.46
C LEU A 365 -6.81 10.62 -21.98
N VAL A 366 -6.51 11.65 -22.78
CA VAL A 366 -5.58 12.71 -22.38
C VAL A 366 -6.11 13.45 -21.16
N THR A 367 -7.39 13.81 -21.12
CA THR A 367 -8.03 14.46 -19.98
C THR A 367 -8.00 13.57 -18.75
N LEU A 368 -8.30 12.28 -18.88
CA LEU A 368 -8.26 11.33 -17.77
C LEU A 368 -6.84 11.19 -17.20
N LEU A 369 -5.84 11.07 -18.06
CA LEU A 369 -4.43 11.04 -17.65
C LEU A 369 -4.04 12.37 -16.98
N ILE A 370 -4.32 13.52 -17.61
CA ILE A 370 -4.03 14.86 -17.07
C ILE A 370 -4.75 15.07 -15.73
N CYS A 371 -6.03 14.73 -15.57
CA CYS A 371 -6.74 14.86 -14.30
C CYS A 371 -6.14 13.97 -13.21
N SER A 372 -5.64 12.79 -13.57
CA SER A 372 -4.85 11.94 -12.67
C SER A 372 -3.56 12.65 -12.24
N PHE A 373 -2.95 13.42 -13.15
CA PHE A 373 -1.78 14.26 -12.91
C PHE A 373 -2.07 15.63 -12.27
N VAL A 374 -3.25 16.24 -12.34
CA VAL A 374 -3.45 17.62 -11.84
C VAL A 374 -3.83 17.64 -10.35
N LYS A 375 -4.68 16.71 -9.88
CA LYS A 375 -5.12 16.71 -8.48
C LYS A 375 -3.98 16.42 -7.49
N LYS A 376 -2.95 15.73 -7.97
CA LYS A 376 -1.84 15.21 -7.17
C LYS A 376 -0.51 15.12 -7.92
N GLY A 377 -0.40 15.38 -9.22
CA GLY A 377 0.85 15.21 -9.98
C GLY A 377 1.90 16.29 -9.80
N ASN A 378 1.68 17.20 -8.84
CA ASN A 378 2.79 17.72 -8.06
C ASN A 378 3.70 16.56 -7.61
N TYR A 379 3.17 15.42 -7.15
CA TYR A 379 3.94 14.29 -6.62
C TYR A 379 4.85 13.51 -7.57
N LEU A 380 4.86 13.75 -8.88
CA LEU A 380 5.82 13.07 -9.78
C LEU A 380 7.20 13.73 -9.72
N PHE A 381 7.21 15.05 -9.60
CA PHE A 381 8.42 15.88 -9.57
C PHE A 381 8.57 16.64 -8.25
N ILE A 382 7.50 16.77 -7.48
CA ILE A 382 7.49 17.20 -6.08
C ILE A 382 7.53 15.94 -5.23
N PRO A 383 8.44 15.85 -4.28
CA PRO A 383 8.52 14.69 -3.42
C PRO A 383 7.28 14.48 -2.55
N ILE A 384 6.89 13.23 -2.34
CA ILE A 384 5.68 12.89 -1.59
C ILE A 384 5.93 13.06 -0.09
N GLN A 385 5.68 14.25 0.43
CA GLN A 385 5.70 14.51 1.87
C GLN A 385 4.38 14.07 2.51
N ARG A 386 4.45 13.54 3.74
CA ARG A 386 3.26 13.14 4.51
C ARG A 386 3.25 13.77 5.91
N GLU A 387 4.24 13.43 6.73
CA GLU A 387 4.40 13.85 8.13
C GLU A 387 5.90 14.13 8.39
N GLU A 388 6.34 15.36 8.14
CA GLU A 388 7.76 15.74 8.21
C GLU A 388 8.17 16.20 9.60
N ILE A 389 8.53 15.24 10.46
CA ILE A 389 8.95 15.48 11.85
C ILE A 389 10.41 15.96 12.00
N ARG A 390 11.30 15.63 11.06
CA ARG A 390 12.74 16.00 11.15
C ARG A 390 12.98 17.52 11.25
N PRO A 391 12.32 18.39 10.45
CA PRO A 391 12.43 19.84 10.63
C PRO A 391 11.96 20.30 12.02
N VAL A 392 10.93 19.66 12.57
CA VAL A 392 10.41 19.95 13.91
C VAL A 392 11.44 19.62 14.99
N LEU A 393 12.06 18.44 14.92
CA LEU A 393 13.10 18.05 15.88
C LEU A 393 14.39 18.87 15.73
N ASN A 394 14.75 19.25 14.50
CA ASN A 394 15.87 20.18 14.26
C ASN A 394 15.60 21.53 14.93
N TYR A 395 14.38 22.05 14.81
CA TYR A 395 13.97 23.30 15.44
C TYR A 395 14.07 23.23 16.95
N MET A 396 13.53 22.15 17.55
CA MET A 396 13.63 21.91 19.00
C MET A 396 15.07 21.88 19.46
N LYS A 397 15.94 21.11 18.77
CA LYS A 397 17.35 20.99 19.11
C LYS A 397 18.08 22.33 19.09
N ALA A 398 17.74 23.21 18.15
CA ALA A 398 18.35 24.54 18.04
C ALA A 398 17.92 25.51 19.15
N HIS A 399 16.79 25.25 19.82
CA HIS A 399 16.21 26.10 20.87
C HIS A 399 16.13 25.39 22.23
N TRP A 400 16.80 24.25 22.36
CA TRP A 400 16.76 23.39 23.54
C TRP A 400 17.56 24.01 24.68
N GLU A 401 16.96 24.04 25.88
CA GLU A 401 17.62 24.45 27.12
C GLU A 401 17.65 23.29 28.13
N PRO A 402 18.70 23.16 28.96
CA PRO A 402 18.71 22.18 30.04
C PRO A 402 17.50 22.35 30.97
N GLY A 403 16.74 21.28 31.17
CA GLY A 403 15.49 21.30 31.95
C GLY A 403 14.22 21.42 31.09
N ASP A 404 14.34 21.48 29.77
CA ASP A 404 13.19 21.38 28.87
C ASP A 404 12.53 19.99 28.96
N VAL A 405 11.20 19.97 28.89
CA VAL A 405 10.39 18.74 28.96
C VAL A 405 9.71 18.48 27.62
N ILE A 406 9.62 17.20 27.22
CA ILE A 406 8.96 16.81 25.96
C ILE A 406 7.59 16.20 26.25
N TYR A 407 6.58 16.74 25.58
CA TYR A 407 5.25 16.14 25.48
C TYR A 407 4.93 15.79 24.03
N THR A 408 4.60 14.54 23.75
CA THR A 408 4.19 14.11 22.40
C THR A 408 2.71 13.81 22.35
N TYR A 409 2.03 14.40 21.37
CA TYR A 409 0.72 13.90 20.95
C TYR A 409 0.83 12.41 20.56
N HIS A 410 -0.18 11.59 20.89
CA HIS A 410 -0.13 10.14 20.65
C HIS A 410 0.12 9.76 19.18
N GLY A 411 -0.24 10.64 18.24
CA GLY A 411 0.06 10.44 16.81
C GLY A 411 1.54 10.63 16.45
N ALA A 412 2.30 11.38 17.26
CA ALA A 412 3.71 11.67 17.02
C ALA A 412 4.67 10.65 17.67
N ILE A 413 4.21 9.89 18.67
CA ILE A 413 5.10 9.11 19.55
C ILE A 413 6.03 8.15 18.80
N HIS A 414 5.53 7.35 17.85
CA HIS A 414 6.39 6.39 17.14
C HIS A 414 7.44 7.08 16.27
N GLN A 415 7.06 8.18 15.61
CA GLN A 415 8.01 8.98 14.85
C GLN A 415 9.05 9.59 15.78
N PHE A 416 8.61 10.18 16.90
CA PHE A 416 9.50 10.77 17.89
C PHE A 416 10.50 9.72 18.42
N LEU A 417 10.04 8.57 18.90
CA LEU A 417 10.91 7.50 19.42
C LEU A 417 11.94 7.01 18.39
N TYR A 418 11.54 6.92 17.11
CA TYR A 418 12.47 6.51 16.06
C TYR A 418 13.57 7.57 15.82
N TYR A 419 13.22 8.85 15.88
CA TYR A 419 14.16 9.94 15.58
C TYR A 419 14.93 10.44 16.80
N ALA A 420 14.41 10.31 18.03
CA ALA A 420 14.97 10.88 19.24
C ALA A 420 16.49 10.63 19.42
N PRO A 421 17.03 9.41 19.21
CA PRO A 421 18.47 9.16 19.34
C PRO A 421 19.34 9.97 18.35
N ARG A 422 18.80 10.30 17.16
CA ARG A 422 19.55 11.08 16.16
C ARG A 422 19.66 12.56 16.53
N TYR A 423 18.74 13.02 17.36
CA TYR A 423 18.66 14.42 17.78
C TYR A 423 19.24 14.63 19.19
N GLY A 424 19.44 13.57 19.97
CA GLY A 424 19.93 13.60 21.34
C GLY A 424 18.82 13.79 22.36
N PHE A 425 17.65 13.22 22.10
CA PHE A 425 16.48 13.26 22.99
C PHE A 425 16.14 11.89 23.59
N ASP A 426 17.06 10.93 23.51
CA ASP A 426 16.87 9.54 23.93
C ASP A 426 16.85 9.35 25.45
N ASP A 427 17.56 10.20 26.19
CA ASP A 427 17.60 10.20 27.66
C ASP A 427 16.62 11.20 28.31
N GLU A 428 15.86 11.95 27.50
CA GLU A 428 15.00 13.02 27.99
C GLU A 428 13.64 12.49 28.48
N PRO A 429 13.03 13.09 29.51
CA PRO A 429 11.71 12.71 29.98
C PRO A 429 10.65 13.02 28.93
N VAL A 430 10.00 11.97 28.41
CA VAL A 430 8.96 12.06 27.39
C VAL A 430 7.63 11.64 27.97
N TYR A 431 6.67 12.56 27.94
CA TYR A 431 5.28 12.31 28.26
C TYR A 431 4.49 12.12 26.97
N SER A 432 3.61 11.11 26.92
CA SER A 432 2.76 10.86 25.75
C SER A 432 1.36 10.49 26.18
N ASP A 433 0.39 10.94 25.38
CA ASP A 433 -0.99 10.51 25.55
C ASP A 433 -1.20 9.03 25.31
N SER A 434 -1.94 8.41 26.23
CA SER A 434 -2.46 7.07 26.03
C SER A 434 -3.26 7.04 24.73
N LEU A 435 -3.11 5.97 23.94
CA LEU A 435 -3.76 5.78 22.63
C LEU A 435 -5.31 5.79 22.66
N ILE A 436 -5.94 6.09 23.80
CA ILE A 436 -7.38 6.08 24.03
C ILE A 436 -7.98 7.39 23.48
N ARG A 437 -8.14 7.42 22.15
CA ARG A 437 -8.64 8.51 21.30
C ARG A 437 -10.04 9.09 21.63
N LYS A 438 -10.67 8.81 22.78
CA LYS A 438 -12.10 9.12 23.00
C LYS A 438 -12.51 9.67 24.36
N ASN A 439 -11.60 9.90 25.32
CA ASN A 439 -12.02 10.40 26.64
C ASN A 439 -11.37 11.75 27.01
N PRO A 440 -12.10 12.88 26.91
CA PRO A 440 -11.64 14.23 27.28
C PRO A 440 -11.08 14.36 28.72
N TYR A 441 -11.47 13.45 29.62
CA TYR A 441 -11.06 13.43 31.03
C TYR A 441 -9.68 12.78 31.25
N ILE A 442 -9.22 11.90 30.34
CA ILE A 442 -7.86 11.33 30.39
C ILE A 442 -6.82 12.42 30.07
N TYR A 443 -7.13 13.29 29.10
CA TYR A 443 -6.28 14.41 28.71
C TYR A 443 -6.01 15.41 29.86
N SER A 444 -7.01 15.73 30.68
CA SER A 444 -6.80 16.61 31.85
C SER A 444 -5.85 16.00 32.88
N PHE A 445 -5.85 14.67 33.01
CA PHE A 445 -4.96 13.98 33.93
C PHE A 445 -3.50 14.00 33.43
N GLU A 446 -3.29 13.96 32.13
CA GLU A 446 -1.95 13.98 31.56
C GLU A 446 -1.33 15.38 31.45
N LEU A 447 -2.12 16.41 31.14
CA LEU A 447 -1.66 17.79 31.20
C LEU A 447 -1.22 18.18 32.62
N ASN A 448 -1.83 17.59 33.65
CA ASN A 448 -1.38 17.77 35.03
C ASN A 448 0.03 17.22 35.29
N ARG A 449 0.54 16.27 34.49
CA ARG A 449 1.89 15.70 34.67
C ARG A 449 3.00 16.65 34.24
N ILE A 450 2.69 17.58 33.34
CA ILE A 450 3.62 18.60 32.82
C ILE A 450 3.30 20.00 33.37
N ARG A 451 2.33 20.11 34.29
CA ARG A 451 1.94 21.37 34.91
C ARG A 451 2.99 21.76 35.96
N GLY A 452 3.36 23.04 35.98
CA GLY A 452 4.46 23.55 36.81
C GLY A 452 5.80 23.66 36.07
N GLU A 453 5.92 23.04 34.89
CA GLU A 453 7.13 23.11 34.07
C GLU A 453 7.24 24.44 33.32
N LYS A 454 8.42 25.06 33.36
CA LYS A 454 8.67 26.36 32.71
C LYS A 454 8.80 26.28 31.19
N ARG A 455 9.23 25.14 30.67
CA ARG A 455 9.56 24.96 29.25
C ARG A 455 9.16 23.57 28.78
N VAL A 456 7.97 23.46 28.20
CA VAL A 456 7.42 22.21 27.68
C VAL A 456 7.26 22.28 26.17
N TRP A 457 7.95 21.41 25.46
CA TRP A 457 7.82 21.23 24.02
C TRP A 457 6.71 20.23 23.72
N VAL A 458 5.64 20.72 23.09
CA VAL A 458 4.47 19.91 22.69
C VAL A 458 4.56 19.59 21.21
N ILE A 459 4.87 18.34 20.88
CA ILE A 459 5.05 17.86 19.51
C ILE A 459 3.75 17.26 18.99
N PHE A 460 3.35 17.73 17.80
CA PHE A 460 2.25 17.17 17.04
C PHE A 460 2.72 16.62 15.70
N SER A 461 2.25 15.44 15.37
CA SER A 461 2.36 14.81 14.06
C SER A 461 1.22 13.81 13.89
N HIS A 462 0.94 13.39 12.66
CA HIS A 462 -0.19 12.50 12.35
C HIS A 462 -1.55 13.05 12.84
N ILE A 463 -1.76 14.35 12.67
CA ILE A 463 -3.07 14.99 12.85
C ILE A 463 -3.86 14.74 11.56
N TYR A 464 -4.77 13.77 11.58
CA TYR A 464 -5.59 13.38 10.44
C TYR A 464 -6.31 14.59 9.81
N ARG A 465 -6.50 14.60 8.49
CA ARG A 465 -7.11 15.71 7.72
C ARG A 465 -8.61 15.51 7.44
N GLU A 466 -9.38 15.10 8.43
CA GLU A 466 -10.84 15.31 8.38
C GLU A 466 -11.15 16.57 9.19
N GLU A 467 -12.15 17.36 8.77
CA GLU A 467 -12.51 18.66 9.37
C GLU A 467 -12.67 18.60 10.91
N THR A 468 -13.06 17.43 11.43
CA THR A 468 -13.16 17.09 12.86
C THR A 468 -11.84 17.09 13.64
N ILE A 469 -10.67 17.18 12.97
CA ILE A 469 -9.37 16.91 13.58
C ILE A 469 -8.46 18.15 13.63
N GLU A 470 -8.63 19.10 12.73
CA GLU A 470 -8.15 20.48 12.97
C GLU A 470 -8.88 21.09 14.18
N GLU A 471 -10.16 20.74 14.39
CA GLU A 471 -10.90 21.06 15.61
C GLU A 471 -10.30 20.38 16.84
N MET A 472 -9.86 19.12 16.76
CA MET A 472 -9.15 18.47 17.86
C MET A 472 -7.80 19.14 18.16
N LYS A 473 -6.98 19.42 17.14
CA LYS A 473 -5.71 20.15 17.33
C LYS A 473 -5.97 21.50 17.99
N ARG A 474 -6.94 22.26 17.48
CA ARG A 474 -7.34 23.56 18.06
C ARG A 474 -7.85 23.40 19.48
N SER A 475 -8.65 22.39 19.77
CA SER A 475 -9.12 22.10 21.13
C SER A 475 -7.96 21.75 22.07
N TYR A 476 -6.95 21.03 21.57
CA TYR A 476 -5.75 20.70 22.32
C TYR A 476 -4.92 21.94 22.64
N LEU A 477 -4.69 22.78 21.63
CA LEU A 477 -3.97 24.03 21.77
C LEU A 477 -4.72 25.03 22.65
N ASP A 478 -6.04 25.13 22.55
CA ASP A 478 -6.88 26.00 23.39
C ASP A 478 -6.77 25.61 24.88
N ARG A 479 -6.69 24.31 25.20
CA ARG A 479 -6.45 23.84 26.57
C ARG A 479 -5.06 24.20 27.08
N LEU A 480 -4.02 24.05 26.26
CA LEU A 480 -2.66 24.45 26.61
C LEU A 480 -2.53 25.97 26.76
N ASP A 481 -3.20 26.74 25.90
CA ASP A 481 -3.23 28.21 25.95
C ASP A 481 -3.97 28.74 27.20
N LYS A 482 -4.93 27.95 27.73
CA LYS A 482 -5.58 28.18 29.04
C LYS A 482 -4.69 27.78 30.21
N ALA A 483 -3.93 26.70 30.09
CA ALA A 483 -3.08 26.17 31.15
C ALA A 483 -1.76 26.95 31.31
N GLY A 484 -1.32 27.72 30.31
CA GLY A 484 -0.10 28.52 30.39
C GLY A 484 0.07 29.51 29.25
N ARG A 485 1.33 29.85 28.94
CA ARG A 485 1.68 30.81 27.89
C ARG A 485 2.50 30.12 26.80
N ARG A 486 2.01 30.19 25.56
CA ARG A 486 2.80 29.78 24.39
C ARG A 486 3.97 30.75 24.20
N VAL A 487 5.19 30.23 24.26
CA VAL A 487 6.45 30.98 24.12
C VAL A 487 6.88 31.02 22.67
N ASP A 488 6.76 29.89 21.96
CA ASP A 488 7.24 29.77 20.58
C ASP A 488 6.50 28.65 19.82
N SER A 489 6.62 28.61 18.49
CA SER A 489 6.06 27.55 17.66
C SER A 489 6.76 27.40 16.31
N PHE A 490 6.83 26.18 15.81
CA PHE A 490 7.33 25.87 14.47
C PHE A 490 6.43 24.87 13.76
N ASN A 491 6.18 25.09 12.47
CA ASN A 491 5.32 24.25 11.63
C ASN A 491 6.10 23.69 10.45
N SER A 492 5.86 22.41 10.17
CA SER A 492 6.35 21.65 9.03
C SER A 492 5.15 20.97 8.35
N VAL A 493 5.41 20.18 7.30
CA VAL A 493 4.35 19.49 6.55
C VAL A 493 3.70 18.42 7.43
N ALA A 494 2.48 18.70 7.89
CA ALA A 494 1.66 17.87 8.80
C ALA A 494 2.33 17.48 10.14
N SER A 495 3.34 18.23 10.56
CA SER A 495 3.96 18.12 11.87
C SER A 495 4.22 19.53 12.40
N SER A 496 4.09 19.75 13.71
CA SER A 496 4.28 21.05 14.34
C SER A 496 4.73 20.89 15.78
N VAL A 497 5.45 21.87 16.32
CA VAL A 497 5.80 21.92 17.73
C VAL A 497 5.48 23.29 18.32
N PHE A 498 5.14 23.30 19.59
CA PHE A 498 4.85 24.49 20.37
C PHE A 498 5.64 24.43 21.69
N LEU A 499 6.31 25.53 22.06
CA LEU A 499 6.94 25.67 23.36
C LEU A 499 5.97 26.41 24.29
N TYR A 500 5.73 25.84 25.46
CA TYR A 500 4.85 26.40 26.48
C TYR A 500 5.59 26.64 27.80
N ASP A 501 5.23 27.74 28.46
CA ASP A 501 5.49 27.98 29.86
C ASP A 501 4.23 27.65 30.65
N LEU A 502 4.27 26.53 31.39
CA LEU A 502 3.19 26.00 32.21
C LEU A 502 3.46 26.18 33.71
N SER A 503 4.42 27.05 34.07
CA SER A 503 4.81 27.30 35.46
C SER A 503 3.91 28.29 36.19
N ALA A 504 3.21 29.14 35.45
CA ALA A 504 2.28 30.13 35.99
C ALA A 504 0.84 29.67 35.76
N ASP A 505 0.09 29.47 36.85
CA ASP A 505 -1.37 29.39 36.77
C ASP A 505 -1.91 30.73 36.26
N LYS A 506 -2.67 30.70 35.17
CA LYS A 506 -3.46 31.84 34.69
C LYS A 506 -4.80 31.91 35.39
#